data_AF-A0A6V7HVV9-F1
#
_entry.id   AF-A0A6V7HVV9-F1
#
_cell.length_a   1.000
_cell.length_b   1.000
_cell.length_c   1.000
_cell.angle_alpha   90.00
_cell.angle_beta   90.00
_cell.angle_gamma   90.00
#
_symmetry.space_group_name_H-M   'P 1'
#
loop_
_entity.id
_entity.type
_entity.pdbx_description
1 polymer ?
#
loop_
_entity_poly.entity_id
_entity_poly.type
_entity_poly.pdbx_seq_one_letter_code
_entity_poly.pdbx_strand_id
1 'polypeptide(L)' 'MRDSVRLLSALLRASEKAANIARACRQNQALFQLLIQEKLEGEKNPRFFQDFKTLADVLIQETIRHDIGLE' A
#
# COMPACT_ATOMS: atom_id res chain seq x y z
N MET A 1 -6.56 -27.77 12.92
CA MET A 1 -7.85 -27.11 12.65
C MET A 1 -7.96 -25.73 13.29
N ARG A 2 -7.73 -25.56 14.61
CA ARG A 2 -7.82 -24.24 15.27
C ARG A 2 -6.81 -23.23 14.73
N ASP A 3 -5.58 -23.67 14.47
CA ASP A 3 -4.51 -22.77 13.97
C ASP A 3 -4.79 -22.29 12.54
N SER A 4 -5.37 -23.15 11.70
CA SER A 4 -5.79 -22.80 10.34
C SER A 4 -6.88 -21.72 10.34
N VAL A 5 -7.84 -21.79 11.28
CA VAL A 5 -8.90 -20.78 11.42
C VAL A 5 -8.34 -19.46 11.94
N ARG A 6 -7.39 -19.51 12.87
CA ARG A 6 -6.68 -18.32 13.36
C ARG A 6 -5.89 -17.63 12.25
N LEU A 7 -5.09 -18.39 11.52
CA LEU A 7 -4.33 -17.90 10.37
C LEU A 7 -5.24 -17.27 9.32
N LEU A 8 -6.34 -17.94 8.97
CA LEU A 8 -7.32 -17.38 8.03
C LEU A 8 -7.93 -16.07 8.53
N SER A 9 -8.29 -15.99 9.82
CA SER A 9 -8.82 -14.77 10.41
C SER A 9 -7.82 -13.61 10.36
N ALA A 10 -6.55 -13.89 10.66
CA ALA A 10 -5.47 -12.92 10.57
C ALA A 10 -5.25 -12.43 9.12
N LEU A 11 -5.22 -13.34 8.15
CA LEU A 11 -5.08 -13.01 6.73
C LEU A 11 -6.23 -12.13 6.24
N LEU A 12 -7.48 -12.43 6.63
CA LEU A 12 -8.64 -11.61 6.28
C LEU A 12 -8.54 -10.19 6.85
N ARG A 13 -8.13 -10.05 8.12
CA ARG A 13 -7.96 -8.74 8.78
C ARG A 13 -6.84 -7.93 8.14
N ALA A 14 -5.68 -8.54 7.92
CA ALA A 14 -4.53 -7.90 7.29
C ALA A 14 -4.87 -7.45 5.85
N SER A 15 -5.61 -8.29 5.10
CA SER A 15 -6.06 -7.97 3.74
C SER A 15 -7.02 -6.78 3.71
N GLU A 16 -7.98 -6.71 4.64
CA GLU A 16 -8.91 -5.58 4.72
C GLU A 16 -8.20 -4.29 5.12
N LYS A 17 -7.23 -4.35 6.03
CA LYS A 17 -6.38 -3.20 6.38
C LYS A 17 -5.55 -2.71 5.19
N ALA A 18 -4.94 -3.61 4.43
CA ALA A 18 -4.25 -3.29 3.18
C ALA A 18 -5.20 -2.65 2.14
N ALA A 19 -6.42 -3.18 2.02
CA ALA A 19 -7.42 -2.63 1.12
C ALA A 19 -7.85 -1.20 1.52
N ASN A 20 -7.93 -0.92 2.83
CA ASN A 20 -8.17 0.43 3.35
C ASN A 20 -7.06 1.41 2.96
N ILE A 21 -5.78 1.01 3.05
CA ILE A 21 -4.64 1.82 2.60
C ILE A 21 -4.77 2.12 1.10
N ALA A 22 -5.00 1.09 0.28
CA ALA A 22 -5.15 1.24 -1.17
C ALA A 22 -6.33 2.16 -1.54
N ARG A 23 -7.45 2.08 -0.81
CA ARG A 23 -8.59 2.99 -0.98
C ARG A 23 -8.24 4.42 -0.58
N ALA A 24 -7.56 4.63 0.55
CA ALA A 24 -7.13 5.94 0.99
C ALA A 24 -6.21 6.63 -0.04
N CYS A 25 -5.27 5.88 -0.64
CA CYS A 25 -4.41 6.37 -1.71
C CYS A 25 -5.18 6.86 -2.96
N ARG A 26 -6.38 6.31 -3.22
CA ARG A 26 -7.22 6.68 -4.37
C ARG A 26 -8.30 7.71 -4.06
N GLN A 27 -8.84 7.70 -2.85
CA GLN A 27 -9.96 8.55 -2.44
C GLN A 27 -9.49 9.91 -1.91
N ASN A 28 -8.26 9.99 -1.38
CA ASN A 28 -7.69 11.26 -0.97
C ASN A 28 -7.05 11.95 -2.19
N GLN A 29 -7.55 13.14 -2.54
CA GLN A 29 -7.09 13.87 -3.73
C GLN A 29 -5.58 14.12 -3.72
N ALA A 30 -4.97 14.46 -2.58
CA ALA A 30 -3.53 14.72 -2.51
C ALA A 30 -2.71 13.45 -2.74
N LEU A 31 -3.12 12.32 -2.14
CA LEU A 31 -2.47 11.03 -2.36
C LEU A 31 -2.69 10.51 -3.79
N PHE A 32 -3.88 10.74 -4.35
CA PHE A 32 -4.20 10.34 -5.71
C PHE A 32 -3.31 11.07 -6.72
N GLN A 33 -3.09 12.38 -6.56
CA GLN A 33 -2.18 13.15 -7.42
C GLN A 33 -0.73 12.62 -7.37
N LEU A 34 -0.26 12.20 -6.20
CA LEU A 34 1.06 11.55 -6.07
C LEU A 34 1.08 10.17 -6.75
N LEU A 35 -0.04 9.43 -6.72
CA LEU A 35 -0.16 8.10 -7.32
C LEU A 35 -0.18 8.14 -8.85
N ILE A 36 -0.82 9.15 -9.45
CA ILE A 36 -1.00 9.26 -10.91
C ILE A 36 0.04 10.13 -11.60
N GLN A 37 0.99 10.72 -10.86
CA GLN A 37 1.91 11.74 -11.39
C GLN A 37 2.54 11.29 -12.72
N GLU A 38 2.08 11.91 -13.82
CA GLU A 38 2.58 11.63 -15.16
C GLU A 38 3.98 12.25 -15.30
N LYS A 39 4.90 11.51 -15.94
CA LYS A 39 6.20 12.04 -16.33
C LYS A 39 5.98 13.13 -17.38
N LEU A 40 5.95 14.40 -16.98
CA LEU A 40 5.95 15.51 -17.93
C LEU A 40 7.27 15.49 -18.71
N GLU A 41 7.19 15.38 -20.04
CA GLU A 41 8.32 15.13 -20.95
C GLU A 41 9.42 16.22 -20.96
N GLY A 42 9.32 17.27 -20.16
CA GLY A 42 10.28 18.38 -20.09
C GLY A 42 11.13 18.48 -18.80
N GLU A 43 10.71 17.86 -17.70
CA GLU A 43 11.39 18.01 -16.40
C GLU A 43 12.44 16.90 -16.18
N LYS A 44 13.57 17.02 -16.89
CA LYS A 44 14.79 16.24 -16.63
C LYS A 44 15.50 16.68 -15.34
N ASN A 45 14.79 16.75 -14.21
CA ASN A 45 15.42 16.87 -12.89
C ASN A 45 15.10 15.62 -12.04
N PRO A 46 16.03 14.66 -11.91
CA PRO A 46 15.74 13.30 -11.45
C PRO A 46 15.54 13.15 -9.93
N ARG A 47 15.60 14.24 -9.16
CA ARG A 47 15.65 14.18 -7.68
C ARG A 47 14.30 14.07 -6.97
N PHE A 48 13.19 14.27 -7.66
CA PHE A 48 11.85 14.17 -7.07
C PHE A 48 10.89 13.37 -7.95
N PHE A 49 11.37 12.29 -8.59
CA PHE A 49 10.48 11.19 -8.96
C PHE A 49 10.05 10.51 -7.66
N GLN A 50 9.09 11.10 -6.95
CA GLN A 50 8.49 10.43 -5.80
C GLN A 50 7.77 9.21 -6.36
N ASP A 51 8.43 8.05 -6.31
CA ASP A 51 7.85 6.77 -6.69
C ASP A 51 6.83 6.36 -5.62
N PHE A 52 5.77 7.15 -5.53
CA PHE A 52 4.70 7.02 -4.54
C PHE A 52 3.94 5.72 -4.76
N LYS A 53 3.89 5.24 -6.01
CA LYS A 53 3.37 3.91 -6.32
C LYS A 53 4.18 2.82 -5.61
N THR A 54 5.51 2.82 -5.78
CA THR A 54 6.36 1.86 -5.08
C THR A 54 6.26 2.02 -3.57
N LEU A 55 6.18 3.26 -3.04
CA LEU A 55 5.96 3.48 -1.61
C LEU A 55 4.64 2.86 -1.12
N ALA A 56 3.54 3.07 -1.85
CA ALA A 56 2.23 2.52 -1.51
C ALA A 56 2.22 0.99 -1.54
N ASP A 57 2.86 0.39 -2.56
CA ASP A 57 2.99 -1.06 -2.70
C ASP A 57 3.82 -1.65 -1.55
N VAL A 58 4.97 -1.05 -1.22
CA VAL A 58 5.82 -1.47 -0.09
C VAL A 58 5.09 -1.30 1.24
N LEU A 59 4.37 -0.19 1.45
CA LEU A 59 3.60 0.03 2.67
C LEU A 59 2.53 -1.05 2.86
N ILE A 60 1.83 -1.44 1.79
CA ILE A 60 0.84 -2.52 1.82
C ILE A 60 1.52 -3.87 2.16
N GLN A 61 2.62 -4.19 1.50
CA GLN A 61 3.37 -5.43 1.76
C GLN A 61 3.86 -5.50 3.22
N GLU A 62 4.46 -4.40 3.71
CA GLU A 62 4.99 -4.32 5.07
C GLU A 62 3.88 -4.35 6.11
N THR A 63 2.70 -3.77 5.83
CA THR A 63 1.53 -3.86 6.70
C THR A 63 1.06 -5.31 6.85
N ILE A 64 0.98 -6.04 5.74
CA ILE A 64 0.58 -7.45 5.74
C ILE A 64 1.64 -8.30 6.47
N ARG A 65 2.92 -8.08 6.16
CA ARG A 65 4.05 -8.78 6.80
C ARG A 65 4.08 -8.55 8.30
N HIS A 66 3.88 -7.32 8.75
CA HIS A 66 3.82 -6.96 10.16
C HIS A 66 2.64 -7.65 10.86
N ASP A 67 1.43 -7.54 10.32
CA ASP A 67 0.23 -8.05 10.98
C ASP A 67 0.19 -9.58 11.02
N ILE A 68 0.69 -10.27 9.97
CA ILE A 68 0.83 -11.74 9.99
C ILE A 68 1.98 -12.18 10.89
N GLY A 69 3.09 -11.43 10.94
CA GLY A 69 4.26 -11.79 11.75
C GLY A 69 4.04 -11.70 13.26
N LEU A 70 2.90 -11.14 13.70
CA LEU A 70 2.47 -11.08 15.10
C LEU A 70 1.60 -12.26 15.53
N GLU A 71 1.15 -13.10 14.60
CA GLU A 71 0.35 -14.32 14.87
C GLU A 71 1.22 -15.56 15.02
#